data_AF-A0A954FPA7-F1
#
_entry.id   AF-A0A954FPA7-F1
#
_cell.length_a   1.000
_cell.length_b   1.000
_cell.length_c   1.000
_cell.angle_alpha   90.00
_cell.angle_beta   90.00
_cell.angle_gamma   90.00
#
_symmetry.space_group_name_H-M   'P 1'
#
loop_
_entity.id
_entity.type
_entity.pdbx_description
1 polymer ?
#
loop_
_entity_poly.entity_id
_entity_poly.type
_entity_poly.pdbx_seq_one_letter_code
_entity_poly.pdbx_strand_id
1 'polypeptide(L)'
;RFTVDSRAAAHQVATQGFADPDTEISQGTFELRQGNGDVTTITIDESNNSLSGLADAINAVKGSVTANVIKDSSGGSSPYRLLLTSSKTGVENSISLTNNLAASSGNAVRPEVNFDTPVQAATDAKITFGSGGGAISTTSSTNHFEDVVRGVSFDLLNPDVGQEVTLTVGRDTATAVENVQSFVSSFNDTIQFINDQSRFISASAGGGPLLGDRNVQTIKQKLYAAVLDVVPGANQSANRLSSIGITIGNSGTLILDSSKLQNILNGQTEGVTATDVKRLFAIDGTSDNPGVTFVSGSVKTVASSTPIEVKITQPAEQAAVTSENAVASSIVIDGTNNSLTLNISGADATVTLAAGTYTRQGLADLLETTLNSATPLSGRSVSVGLDGSNLTITTASYGSTTNINLISGTALSDLGFTAGQTATGKDVRGSYVVNGTTEATTGRGQILSGNALNENTDGLLTRVTLTTASELTPATAQLTVSRGVGAGLGKLLDSIVSSSTGLAANTNTGYANQLTDLQKSMDRQQAIFDSQQTRLKAQFAALESAISSLQSTGNYVTQQLSSLSTLSK
;
A
#
# COMPACT_ATOMS: atom_id res chain seq x y z
N ARG A 1 -16.49 -18.85 -15.34
CA ARG A 1 -16.87 -20.07 -14.59
C ARG A 1 -15.69 -21.03 -14.65
N PHE A 2 -15.46 -21.79 -13.59
CA PHE A 2 -14.40 -22.79 -13.57
C PHE A 2 -14.83 -24.01 -12.75
N THR A 3 -14.19 -25.15 -12.97
CA THR A 3 -14.27 -26.33 -12.11
C THR A 3 -13.02 -26.42 -11.26
N VAL A 4 -13.15 -26.96 -10.04
CA VAL A 4 -12.00 -27.33 -9.21
C VAL A 4 -11.74 -28.81 -9.40
N ASP A 5 -10.66 -29.14 -10.10
CA ASP A 5 -10.33 -30.51 -10.47
C ASP A 5 -9.58 -31.24 -9.36
N SER A 6 -8.66 -30.54 -8.67
CA SER A 6 -7.90 -31.06 -7.54
C SER A 6 -7.44 -29.95 -6.61
N ARG A 7 -7.10 -30.31 -5.38
CA ARG A 7 -6.45 -29.43 -4.40
C ARG A 7 -4.97 -29.75 -4.27
N ALA A 8 -4.21 -28.76 -3.83
CA ALA A 8 -2.82 -28.97 -3.49
C ALA A 8 -2.74 -29.79 -2.20
N ALA A 9 -2.03 -30.91 -2.23
CA ALA A 9 -1.80 -31.80 -1.10
C ALA A 9 -0.29 -32.03 -0.88
N ALA A 10 0.10 -32.18 0.39
CA ALA A 10 1.48 -32.44 0.78
C ALA A 10 1.80 -33.94 0.63
N HIS A 11 3.04 -34.25 0.23
CA HIS A 11 3.50 -35.64 0.17
C HIS A 11 3.56 -36.23 1.59
N GLN A 12 2.97 -37.40 1.78
CA GLN A 12 3.13 -38.21 2.99
C GLN A 12 3.56 -39.62 2.64
N VAL A 13 4.64 -40.06 3.28
CA VAL A 13 5.20 -41.41 3.13
C VAL A 13 5.44 -42.01 4.49
N ALA A 14 5.29 -43.32 4.60
CA ALA A 14 5.48 -44.04 5.85
C ALA A 14 6.52 -45.15 5.69
N THR A 15 7.17 -45.48 6.80
CA THR A 15 8.06 -46.64 6.87
C THR A 15 7.27 -47.96 6.91
N GLN A 16 8.01 -49.07 6.83
CA GLN A 16 7.51 -50.36 7.33
C GLN A 16 7.15 -50.28 8.83
N GLY A 17 6.46 -51.30 9.32
CA GLY A 17 6.05 -51.40 10.72
C GLY A 17 7.17 -51.88 11.65
N PHE A 18 7.15 -51.39 12.88
CA PHE A 18 8.04 -51.72 14.00
C PHE A 18 7.22 -52.16 15.22
N ALA A 19 7.80 -53.05 16.05
CA ALA A 19 7.13 -53.60 17.23
C ALA A 19 6.92 -52.55 18.34
N ASP A 20 7.88 -51.64 18.49
CA ASP A 20 7.92 -50.61 19.53
C ASP A 20 8.52 -49.30 18.99
N PRO A 21 8.08 -48.10 19.42
CA PRO A 21 8.72 -46.82 19.06
C PRO A 21 10.22 -46.76 19.38
N ASP A 22 10.66 -47.52 20.38
CA ASP A 22 12.06 -47.56 20.82
C ASP A 22 12.82 -48.74 20.21
N THR A 23 12.27 -49.40 19.17
CA THR A 23 12.98 -50.43 18.41
C THR A 23 14.29 -49.85 17.87
N GLU A 24 15.40 -50.52 18.16
CA GLU A 24 16.71 -50.11 17.68
C GLU A 24 16.77 -50.15 16.14
N ILE A 25 17.27 -49.06 15.56
CA ILE A 25 17.53 -48.94 14.12
C ILE A 25 19.03 -48.90 13.85
N SER A 26 19.44 -49.31 12.65
CA SER A 26 20.85 -49.24 12.24
C SER A 26 21.37 -47.79 12.28
N GLN A 27 22.61 -47.62 12.72
CA GLN A 27 23.34 -46.34 12.69
C GLN A 27 23.85 -46.00 11.28
N GLY A 28 24.20 -44.73 11.04
CA GLY A 28 24.73 -44.24 9.77
C GLY A 28 24.19 -42.86 9.41
N THR A 29 23.98 -42.61 8.12
CA THR A 29 23.38 -41.35 7.64
C THR A 29 22.05 -41.58 6.92
N PHE A 30 21.16 -40.61 7.08
CA PHE A 30 19.84 -40.58 6.45
C PHE A 30 19.69 -39.23 5.75
N GLU A 31 19.60 -39.23 4.43
CA GLU A 31 19.54 -38.01 3.62
C GLU A 31 18.11 -37.76 3.17
N LEU A 32 17.66 -36.53 3.36
CA LEU A 32 16.30 -36.10 3.07
C LEU A 32 16.31 -34.86 2.17
N ARG A 33 15.47 -34.87 1.13
CA ARG A 33 15.29 -33.74 0.23
C ARG A 33 13.81 -33.56 -0.12
N GLN A 34 13.31 -32.34 0.02
CA GLN A 34 11.98 -31.94 -0.48
C GLN A 34 12.15 -31.35 -1.88
N GLY A 35 11.55 -31.96 -2.89
CA GLY A 35 11.51 -31.42 -4.23
C GLY A 35 12.90 -31.20 -4.83
N ASN A 36 13.11 -30.00 -5.36
CA ASN A 36 14.39 -29.56 -5.88
C ASN A 36 15.32 -28.87 -4.85
N GLY A 37 14.94 -28.83 -3.58
CA GLY A 37 15.72 -28.17 -2.52
C GLY A 37 17.04 -28.88 -2.18
N ASP A 38 17.75 -28.32 -1.19
CA ASP A 38 19.02 -28.86 -0.70
C ASP A 38 18.85 -30.21 0.00
N VAL A 39 19.85 -31.08 -0.13
CA VAL A 39 19.91 -32.36 0.58
C VAL A 39 20.30 -32.11 2.03
N THR A 40 19.47 -32.59 2.96
CA THR A 40 19.71 -32.54 4.39
C THR A 40 20.22 -33.89 4.87
N THR A 41 21.44 -33.94 5.41
CA THR A 41 22.02 -35.17 5.97
C THR A 41 21.77 -35.24 7.48
N ILE A 42 21.17 -36.33 7.94
CA ILE A 42 20.87 -36.61 9.35
C ILE A 42 21.75 -37.77 9.79
N THR A 43 22.46 -37.61 10.90
CA THR A 43 23.33 -38.67 11.45
C THR A 43 22.59 -39.43 12.55
N ILE A 44 22.61 -40.76 12.47
CA ILE A 44 22.04 -41.67 13.46
C ILE A 44 23.18 -42.42 14.15
N ASP A 45 23.28 -42.26 15.47
CA ASP A 45 24.28 -42.85 16.35
C ASP A 45 23.63 -43.46 17.60
N GLU A 46 24.43 -43.93 18.56
CA GLU A 46 23.95 -44.56 19.80
C GLU A 46 23.00 -43.68 20.65
N SER A 47 22.98 -42.36 20.44
CA SER A 47 22.12 -41.44 21.20
C SER A 47 20.71 -41.29 20.63
N ASN A 48 20.48 -41.68 19.37
CA ASN A 48 19.21 -41.49 18.65
C ASN A 48 18.83 -42.66 17.71
N ASN A 49 19.44 -43.83 17.88
CA ASN A 49 19.22 -45.05 17.08
C ASN A 49 17.91 -45.79 17.41
N SER A 50 16.81 -45.08 17.62
CA SER A 50 15.47 -45.67 17.71
C SER A 50 14.52 -45.04 16.68
N LEU A 51 13.32 -45.62 16.49
CA LEU A 51 12.32 -45.03 15.59
C LEU A 51 11.88 -43.63 16.09
N SER A 52 11.70 -43.48 17.40
CA SER A 52 11.46 -42.19 18.06
C SER A 52 12.65 -41.24 17.88
N GLY A 53 13.87 -41.73 18.09
CA GLY A 53 15.11 -40.95 17.93
C GLY A 53 15.31 -40.44 16.50
N LEU A 54 14.98 -41.25 15.50
CA LEU A 54 14.98 -40.84 14.09
C LEU A 54 13.94 -39.75 13.81
N ALA A 55 12.73 -39.87 14.36
CA ALA A 55 11.70 -38.85 14.22
C ALA A 55 12.16 -37.50 14.80
N ASP A 56 12.72 -37.54 16.01
CA ASP A 56 13.25 -36.36 16.70
C ASP A 56 14.45 -35.77 15.94
N ALA A 57 15.36 -36.61 15.42
CA ALA A 57 16.48 -36.16 14.62
C ALA A 57 16.02 -35.46 13.33
N ILE A 58 15.00 -36.00 12.63
CA ILE A 58 14.42 -35.35 11.45
C ILE A 58 13.78 -34.00 11.83
N ASN A 59 13.01 -33.95 12.91
CA ASN A 59 12.35 -32.71 13.35
C ASN A 59 13.33 -31.66 13.89
N ALA A 60 14.47 -32.09 14.45
CA ALA A 60 15.50 -31.22 14.99
C ALA A 60 16.24 -30.46 13.88
N VAL A 61 16.42 -31.09 12.71
CA VAL A 61 16.89 -30.37 11.54
C VAL A 61 15.74 -29.53 11.02
N LYS A 62 15.73 -28.23 11.38
CA LYS A 62 14.71 -27.26 10.93
C LYS A 62 14.62 -27.27 9.40
N GLY A 63 13.72 -28.10 8.88
CA GLY A 63 13.68 -28.48 7.48
C GLY A 63 12.25 -28.57 6.98
N SER A 64 12.15 -28.96 5.71
CA SER A 64 10.90 -28.96 4.97
C SER A 64 10.03 -30.21 5.15
N VAL A 65 10.37 -31.10 6.10
CA VAL A 65 9.63 -32.33 6.36
C VAL A 65 9.48 -32.49 7.86
N THR A 66 8.30 -32.93 8.27
CA THR A 66 7.97 -33.25 9.67
C THR A 66 7.83 -34.76 9.81
N ALA A 67 8.33 -35.30 10.93
CA ALA A 67 8.34 -36.73 11.20
C ALA A 67 7.54 -37.04 12.47
N ASN A 68 6.68 -38.05 12.42
CA ASN A 68 5.89 -38.49 13.58
C ASN A 68 5.82 -40.01 13.63
N VAL A 69 5.96 -40.59 14.83
CA VAL A 69 5.70 -42.02 15.03
C VAL A 69 4.20 -42.22 15.26
N ILE A 70 3.57 -42.99 14.38
CA ILE A 70 2.14 -43.30 14.44
C ILE A 70 1.93 -44.77 14.80
N LYS A 71 0.91 -45.04 15.61
CA LYS A 71 0.47 -46.41 15.92
C LYS A 71 -0.66 -46.82 14.96
N ASP A 72 -0.28 -47.57 13.94
CA ASP A 72 -1.16 -48.24 12.99
C ASP A 72 -1.79 -49.49 13.63
N SER A 73 -3.10 -49.40 13.92
CA SER A 73 -3.86 -50.51 14.54
C SER A 73 -4.01 -51.73 13.61
N SER A 74 -3.69 -51.60 12.32
CA SER A 74 -3.69 -52.71 11.35
C SER A 74 -2.35 -53.44 11.29
N GLY A 75 -1.30 -52.94 11.93
CA GLY A 75 0.09 -53.45 11.84
C GLY A 75 0.39 -54.72 12.67
N GLY A 76 -0.59 -55.28 13.39
CA GLY A 76 -0.42 -56.52 14.16
C GLY A 76 0.72 -56.45 15.18
N SER A 77 1.72 -57.34 15.05
CA SER A 77 2.91 -57.38 15.91
C SER A 77 3.91 -56.23 15.68
N SER A 78 3.72 -55.43 14.62
CA SER A 78 4.56 -54.29 14.27
C SER A 78 3.73 -53.02 14.01
N PRO A 79 3.01 -52.49 15.03
CA PRO A 79 2.01 -51.45 14.84
C PRO A 79 2.61 -50.04 14.70
N TYR A 80 3.90 -49.83 14.93
CA TYR A 80 4.47 -48.47 14.90
C TYR A 80 5.12 -48.17 13.55
N ARG A 81 4.83 -47.01 12.95
CA ARG A 81 5.42 -46.54 11.70
C ARG A 81 5.87 -45.10 11.84
N LEU A 82 6.96 -44.73 11.19
CA LEU A 82 7.35 -43.33 11.03
C LEU A 82 6.64 -42.73 9.82
N LEU A 83 5.82 -41.71 10.04
CA LEU A 83 5.16 -40.92 9.01
C LEU A 83 5.97 -39.65 8.76
N LEU A 84 6.39 -39.46 7.52
CA LEU A 84 7.04 -38.25 7.04
C LEU A 84 6.04 -37.43 6.24
N THR A 85 5.88 -36.16 6.60
CA THR A 85 4.96 -35.22 5.94
C THR A 85 5.71 -34.00 5.45
N SER A 86 5.58 -33.71 4.16
CA SER A 86 6.13 -32.50 3.54
C SER A 86 5.47 -31.27 4.15
N SER A 87 6.26 -30.24 4.46
CA SER A 87 5.74 -28.98 5.01
C SER A 87 5.05 -28.09 3.97
N LYS A 88 5.16 -28.45 2.69
CA LYS A 88 4.56 -27.75 1.56
C LYS A 88 3.72 -28.72 0.72
N THR A 89 2.64 -28.19 0.15
CA THR A 89 1.79 -28.89 -0.81
C THR A 89 2.38 -28.84 -2.22
N GLY A 90 1.87 -29.65 -3.14
CA GLY A 90 2.23 -29.60 -4.55
C GLY A 90 3.26 -30.65 -4.97
N VAL A 91 3.19 -31.08 -6.22
CA VAL A 91 4.00 -32.17 -6.80
C VAL A 91 5.49 -31.88 -6.69
N GLU A 92 5.89 -30.63 -6.90
CA GLU A 92 7.28 -30.17 -6.79
C GLU A 92 7.83 -30.26 -5.37
N ASN A 93 6.99 -30.41 -4.34
CA ASN A 93 7.39 -30.51 -2.93
C ASN A 93 7.35 -31.96 -2.42
N SER A 94 7.52 -32.93 -3.32
CA SER A 94 7.59 -34.35 -2.96
C SER A 94 8.85 -34.68 -2.13
N ILE A 95 8.68 -35.49 -1.08
CA ILE A 95 9.79 -36.04 -0.30
C ILE A 95 10.58 -37.04 -1.17
N SER A 96 11.90 -36.96 -1.10
CA SER A 96 12.86 -37.96 -1.57
C SER A 96 13.87 -38.26 -0.47
N LEU A 97 14.31 -39.51 -0.40
CA LEU A 97 15.16 -40.02 0.68
C LEU A 97 16.28 -40.89 0.11
N THR A 98 17.48 -40.72 0.65
CA THR A 98 18.57 -41.69 0.48
C THR A 98 18.89 -42.26 1.86
N ASN A 99 18.55 -43.53 2.07
CA ASN A 99 18.83 -44.20 3.34
C ASN A 99 20.20 -44.89 3.27
N ASN A 100 21.21 -44.27 3.88
CA ASN A 100 22.59 -44.77 3.98
C ASN A 100 22.90 -45.41 5.35
N LEU A 101 21.87 -45.81 6.11
CA LEU A 101 22.04 -46.54 7.36
C LEU A 101 22.61 -47.93 7.07
N ALA A 102 23.49 -48.41 7.96
CA ALA A 102 24.18 -49.68 7.80
C ALA A 102 23.21 -50.86 7.67
N ALA A 103 23.63 -51.91 6.94
CA ALA A 103 22.92 -53.17 6.90
C ALA A 103 22.77 -53.73 8.33
N SER A 104 21.62 -54.35 8.62
CA SER A 104 21.26 -54.84 9.95
C SER A 104 22.37 -55.72 10.53
N SER A 105 22.82 -55.36 11.72
CA SER A 105 23.67 -56.21 12.56
C SER A 105 22.98 -56.37 13.91
N GLY A 106 22.82 -57.61 14.39
CA GLY A 106 22.06 -57.88 15.61
C GLY A 106 20.55 -57.63 15.45
N ASN A 107 19.90 -57.13 16.51
CA ASN A 107 18.45 -56.88 16.56
C ASN A 107 18.02 -55.55 15.89
N ALA A 108 18.98 -54.74 15.41
CA ALA A 108 18.70 -53.43 14.82
C ALA A 108 18.15 -53.55 13.38
N VAL A 109 17.10 -52.78 13.08
CA VAL A 109 16.38 -52.83 11.79
C VAL A 109 16.64 -51.56 10.97
N ARG A 110 16.86 -51.69 9.66
CA ARG A 110 16.97 -50.53 8.75
C ARG A 110 15.57 -50.06 8.32
N PRO A 111 15.17 -48.80 8.56
CA PRO A 111 13.89 -48.26 8.07
C PRO A 111 13.81 -48.23 6.54
N GLU A 112 12.69 -48.68 5.99
CA GLU A 112 12.38 -48.66 4.56
C GLU A 112 11.13 -47.85 4.35
N VAL A 113 11.19 -46.88 3.44
CA VAL A 113 10.06 -46.01 3.11
C VAL A 113 9.48 -46.43 1.77
N ASN A 114 8.18 -46.69 1.75
CA ASN A 114 7.48 -47.05 0.53
C ASN A 114 7.01 -45.79 -0.21
N PHE A 115 7.62 -45.53 -1.36
CA PHE A 115 7.26 -44.42 -2.25
C PHE A 115 6.30 -44.82 -3.37
N ASP A 116 6.17 -46.12 -3.66
CA ASP A 116 5.28 -46.64 -4.71
C ASP A 116 3.81 -46.56 -4.28
N THR A 117 3.55 -46.71 -2.98
CA THR A 117 2.23 -46.52 -2.38
C THR A 117 2.33 -45.54 -1.21
N PRO A 118 2.40 -44.22 -1.48
CA PRO A 118 2.47 -43.21 -0.42
C PRO A 118 1.17 -43.18 0.39
N VAL A 119 1.24 -42.67 1.62
CA VAL A 119 0.05 -42.45 2.46
C VAL A 119 -0.82 -41.35 1.85
N GLN A 120 -0.19 -40.32 1.30
CA GLN A 120 -0.84 -39.26 0.53
C GLN A 120 0.12 -38.80 -0.55
N ALA A 121 -0.25 -38.94 -1.82
CA ALA A 121 0.56 -38.41 -2.92
C ALA A 121 0.56 -36.88 -2.90
N ALA A 122 1.68 -36.27 -3.30
CA ALA A 122 1.73 -34.85 -3.58
C ALA A 122 0.87 -34.55 -4.81
N THR A 123 -0.02 -33.56 -4.70
CA THR A 123 -0.84 -33.10 -5.81
C THR A 123 -0.80 -31.59 -5.87
N ASP A 124 -0.86 -31.03 -7.07
CA ASP A 124 -1.09 -29.59 -7.26
C ASP A 124 -2.59 -29.30 -7.23
N ALA A 125 -2.92 -28.08 -6.82
CA ALA A 125 -4.25 -27.56 -7.05
C ALA A 125 -4.43 -27.33 -8.55
N LYS A 126 -5.59 -27.70 -9.07
CA LYS A 126 -5.90 -27.56 -10.49
C LYS A 126 -7.32 -27.05 -10.66
N ILE A 127 -7.46 -26.03 -11.51
CA ILE A 127 -8.75 -25.51 -11.94
C ILE A 127 -8.81 -25.47 -13.46
N THR A 128 -10.02 -25.61 -13.99
CA THR A 128 -10.26 -25.57 -15.44
C THR A 128 -11.38 -24.58 -15.77
N PHE A 129 -11.11 -23.68 -16.71
CA PHE A 129 -12.07 -22.72 -17.24
C PHE A 129 -12.72 -23.26 -18.51
N GLY A 130 -14.06 -23.34 -18.51
CA GLY A 130 -14.85 -23.87 -19.62
C GLY A 130 -14.87 -25.40 -19.68
N SER A 131 -15.67 -25.95 -20.59
CA SER A 131 -15.97 -27.39 -20.67
C SER A 131 -15.80 -28.00 -22.08
N GLY A 132 -15.38 -27.20 -23.06
CA GLY A 132 -15.14 -27.65 -24.45
C GLY A 132 -13.68 -27.99 -24.74
N GLY A 133 -13.37 -28.38 -25.98
CA GLY A 133 -12.01 -28.75 -26.41
C GLY A 133 -10.95 -27.64 -26.33
N GLY A 134 -11.34 -26.40 -26.03
CA GLY A 134 -10.46 -25.26 -25.77
C GLY A 134 -10.46 -24.80 -24.30
N ALA A 135 -10.82 -25.69 -23.36
CA ALA A 135 -10.78 -25.38 -21.95
C ALA A 135 -9.36 -25.03 -21.50
N ILE A 136 -9.24 -24.05 -20.61
CA ILE A 136 -7.96 -23.53 -20.11
C ILE A 136 -7.74 -24.07 -18.71
N SER A 137 -6.70 -24.85 -18.50
CA SER A 137 -6.33 -25.36 -17.17
C SER A 137 -5.15 -24.59 -16.59
N THR A 138 -5.22 -24.28 -15.30
CA THR A 138 -4.10 -23.71 -14.54
C THR A 138 -3.87 -24.50 -13.26
N THR A 139 -2.61 -24.54 -12.83
CA THR A 139 -2.15 -25.31 -11.67
C THR A 139 -1.41 -24.42 -10.69
N SER A 140 -1.50 -24.75 -9.39
CA SER A 140 -0.75 -24.10 -8.32
C SER A 140 -0.23 -25.15 -7.35
N SER A 141 1.00 -25.00 -6.88
CA SER A 141 1.57 -25.85 -5.83
C SER A 141 0.92 -25.61 -4.46
N THR A 142 0.13 -24.53 -4.32
CA THR A 142 -0.67 -24.22 -3.14
C THR A 142 -2.16 -24.20 -3.47
N ASN A 143 -3.01 -24.09 -2.46
CA ASN A 143 -4.44 -23.85 -2.68
C ASN A 143 -4.77 -22.38 -2.97
N HIS A 144 -3.75 -21.52 -3.06
CA HIS A 144 -3.88 -20.11 -3.39
C HIS A 144 -3.60 -19.90 -4.88
N PHE A 145 -4.49 -19.16 -5.55
CA PHE A 145 -4.31 -18.71 -6.91
C PHE A 145 -4.26 -17.19 -6.93
N GLU A 146 -3.22 -16.64 -7.54
CA GLU A 146 -3.05 -15.21 -7.78
C GLU A 146 -3.05 -14.95 -9.28
N ASP A 147 -3.66 -13.83 -9.69
CA ASP A 147 -3.59 -13.28 -11.06
C ASP A 147 -3.97 -14.24 -12.20
N VAL A 148 -4.69 -15.33 -11.90
CA VAL A 148 -5.30 -16.21 -12.92
C VAL A 148 -6.22 -15.42 -13.83
N VAL A 149 -6.98 -14.51 -13.23
CA VAL A 149 -7.56 -13.34 -13.89
C VAL A 149 -6.85 -12.15 -13.28
N ARG A 150 -6.33 -11.25 -14.12
CA ARG A 150 -5.54 -10.09 -13.67
C ARG A 150 -6.23 -9.33 -12.54
N GLY A 151 -5.56 -9.19 -11.41
CA GLY A 151 -6.04 -8.50 -10.22
C GLY A 151 -7.02 -9.31 -9.36
N VAL A 152 -7.14 -10.63 -9.58
CA VAL A 152 -8.00 -11.51 -8.82
C VAL A 152 -7.18 -12.61 -8.16
N SER A 153 -7.31 -12.73 -6.84
CA SER A 153 -6.75 -13.82 -6.05
C SER A 153 -7.86 -14.55 -5.29
N PHE A 154 -7.73 -15.86 -5.11
CA PHE A 154 -8.69 -16.68 -4.38
C PHE A 154 -8.05 -17.96 -3.84
N ASP A 155 -8.66 -18.49 -2.77
CA ASP A 155 -8.27 -19.75 -2.14
C ASP A 155 -9.25 -20.87 -2.46
N LEU A 156 -8.71 -22.05 -2.72
CA LEU A 156 -9.49 -23.28 -2.89
C LEU A 156 -9.73 -23.96 -1.55
N LEU A 157 -11.00 -23.95 -1.13
CA LEU A 157 -11.42 -24.56 0.11
C LEU A 157 -11.72 -26.06 -0.04
N ASN A 158 -12.47 -26.44 -1.08
CA ASN A 158 -12.89 -27.83 -1.33
C ASN A 158 -12.80 -28.19 -2.82
N PRO A 159 -12.52 -29.46 -3.16
CA PRO A 159 -12.63 -29.93 -4.53
C PRO A 159 -14.11 -30.17 -4.88
N ASP A 160 -14.65 -29.37 -5.79
CA ASP A 160 -16.00 -29.49 -6.32
C ASP A 160 -15.95 -30.12 -7.72
N VAL A 161 -15.42 -31.35 -7.79
CA VAL A 161 -15.18 -32.05 -9.06
C VAL A 161 -16.52 -32.25 -9.79
N GLY A 162 -16.64 -31.64 -10.96
CA GLY A 162 -17.85 -31.71 -11.79
C GLY A 162 -18.94 -30.67 -11.47
N GLN A 163 -18.73 -29.76 -10.51
CA GLN A 163 -19.62 -28.63 -10.27
C GLN A 163 -18.98 -27.33 -10.78
N GLU A 164 -19.73 -26.54 -11.55
CA GLU A 164 -19.24 -25.23 -12.01
C GLU A 164 -19.33 -24.18 -10.90
N VAL A 165 -18.20 -23.57 -10.56
CA VAL A 165 -18.13 -22.39 -9.72
C VAL A 165 -18.23 -21.13 -10.60
N THR A 166 -19.14 -20.23 -10.23
CA THR A 166 -19.26 -18.91 -10.87
C THR A 166 -18.55 -17.85 -10.04
N LEU A 167 -17.45 -17.32 -10.56
CA LEU A 167 -16.78 -16.15 -10.03
C LEU A 167 -17.38 -14.88 -10.63
N THR A 168 -17.93 -14.02 -9.78
CA THR A 168 -18.47 -12.71 -10.17
C THR A 168 -17.64 -11.61 -9.51
N VAL A 169 -16.99 -10.78 -10.33
CA VAL A 169 -16.29 -9.59 -9.86
C VAL A 169 -17.25 -8.41 -9.94
N GLY A 170 -17.73 -7.97 -8.77
CA GLY A 170 -18.64 -6.83 -8.63
C GLY A 170 -17.95 -5.61 -8.03
N ARG A 171 -18.60 -4.44 -8.12
CA ARG A 171 -18.19 -3.24 -7.38
C ARG A 171 -18.63 -3.39 -5.92
N ASP A 172 -17.73 -3.12 -4.98
CA ASP A 172 -18.08 -3.00 -3.56
C ASP A 172 -18.66 -1.60 -3.29
N THR A 173 -19.99 -1.50 -3.33
CA THR A 173 -20.71 -0.26 -3.03
C THR A 173 -20.99 -0.09 -1.54
N ALA A 174 -20.89 -1.16 -0.74
CA ALA A 174 -21.16 -1.12 0.69
C ALA A 174 -20.09 -0.30 1.43
N THR A 175 -18.82 -0.59 1.18
CA THR A 175 -17.69 0.14 1.77
C THR A 175 -17.74 1.63 1.41
N ALA A 176 -18.16 1.97 0.18
CA ALA A 176 -18.30 3.36 -0.25
C ALA A 176 -19.42 4.09 0.53
N VAL A 177 -20.57 3.45 0.75
CA VAL A 177 -21.66 4.03 1.56
C VAL A 177 -21.22 4.23 3.02
N GLU A 178 -20.53 3.24 3.61
CA GLU A 178 -20.00 3.32 4.97
C GLU A 178 -19.02 4.48 5.17
N ASN A 179 -18.12 4.69 4.21
CA ASN A 179 -17.17 5.81 4.24
C ASN A 179 -17.87 7.18 4.16
N VAL A 180 -18.91 7.30 3.33
CA VAL A 180 -19.70 8.54 3.24
C VAL A 180 -20.51 8.78 4.52
N GLN A 181 -21.09 7.73 5.11
CA GLN A 181 -21.78 7.83 6.40
C GLN A 181 -20.83 8.25 7.52
N SER A 182 -19.61 7.72 7.54
CA SER A 182 -18.57 8.08 8.51
C SER A 182 -18.14 9.54 8.36
N PHE A 183 -18.02 10.03 7.12
CA PHE A 183 -17.78 11.45 6.83
C PHE A 183 -18.91 12.35 7.37
N VAL A 184 -20.17 12.01 7.07
CA VAL A 184 -21.35 12.76 7.54
C VAL A 184 -21.39 12.82 9.07
N SER A 185 -21.11 11.69 9.73
CA SER A 185 -21.09 11.59 11.19
C SER A 185 -19.97 12.47 11.79
N SER A 186 -18.74 12.36 11.26
CA SER A 186 -17.60 13.15 11.73
C SER A 186 -17.80 14.66 11.54
N PHE A 187 -18.41 15.07 10.42
CA PHE A 187 -18.77 16.47 10.19
C PHE A 187 -19.81 16.94 11.22
N ASN A 188 -20.85 16.14 11.46
CA ASN A 188 -21.89 16.46 12.44
C ASN A 188 -21.35 16.58 13.85
N ASP A 189 -20.46 15.66 14.27
CA ASP A 189 -19.79 15.71 15.58
C ASP A 189 -18.96 16.99 15.73
N THR A 190 -18.24 17.38 14.67
CA THR A 190 -17.46 18.62 14.65
C THR A 190 -18.34 19.86 14.79
N ILE A 191 -19.44 19.92 14.04
CA ILE A 191 -20.40 21.02 14.12
C ILE A 191 -21.08 21.05 15.50
N GLN A 192 -21.44 19.89 16.07
CA GLN A 192 -22.01 19.80 17.40
C GLN A 192 -21.02 20.32 18.44
N PHE A 193 -19.76 19.89 18.38
CA PHE A 193 -18.72 20.39 19.27
C PHE A 193 -18.58 21.92 19.18
N ILE A 194 -18.51 22.48 17.98
CA ILE A 194 -18.45 23.94 17.76
C ILE A 194 -19.69 24.65 18.34
N ASN A 195 -20.89 24.08 18.14
CA ASN A 195 -22.12 24.62 18.68
C ASN A 195 -22.10 24.60 20.22
N ASP A 196 -21.63 23.51 20.82
CA ASP A 196 -21.52 23.37 22.27
C ASP A 196 -20.58 24.40 22.88
N GLN A 197 -19.44 24.67 22.22
CA GLN A 197 -18.49 25.69 22.68
C GLN A 197 -18.97 27.12 22.47
N SER A 198 -19.85 27.37 21.49
CA SER A 198 -20.31 28.73 21.12
C SER A 198 -21.76 29.03 21.51
N ARG A 199 -22.47 28.09 22.14
CA ARG A 199 -23.89 28.26 22.44
C ARG A 199 -24.15 29.38 23.44
N PHE A 200 -25.21 30.11 23.19
CA PHE A 200 -25.84 30.98 24.18
C PHE A 200 -26.74 30.13 25.07
N ILE A 201 -26.46 30.07 26.38
CA ILE A 201 -27.44 29.61 27.37
C ILE A 201 -27.85 30.81 28.21
N SER A 202 -29.12 30.86 28.60
CA SER A 202 -29.64 31.87 29.52
C SER A 202 -28.78 31.99 30.79
N ALA A 203 -28.80 33.18 31.40
CA ALA A 203 -27.87 33.64 32.44
C ALA A 203 -27.73 32.72 33.68
N SER A 204 -28.62 31.75 33.88
CA SER A 204 -28.62 30.83 35.02
C SER A 204 -27.88 29.50 34.78
N ALA A 205 -27.45 29.18 33.56
CA ALA A 205 -26.89 27.85 33.23
C ALA A 205 -25.48 27.86 32.59
N GLY A 206 -24.85 29.02 32.46
CA GLY A 206 -23.50 29.16 31.89
C GLY A 206 -23.47 28.99 30.37
N GLY A 207 -22.98 29.99 29.64
CA GLY A 207 -22.78 29.90 28.18
C GLY A 207 -21.59 29.01 27.82
N GLY A 208 -21.48 28.63 26.54
CA GLY A 208 -20.27 27.99 26.03
C GLY A 208 -19.05 28.93 26.20
N PRO A 209 -17.85 28.40 26.49
CA PRO A 209 -16.66 29.22 26.80
C PRO A 209 -16.21 30.12 25.64
N LEU A 210 -16.63 29.81 24.41
CA LEU A 210 -16.31 30.57 23.19
C LEU A 210 -17.53 31.33 22.65
N LEU A 211 -18.52 31.61 23.50
CA LEU A 211 -19.66 32.44 23.14
C LEU A 211 -19.19 33.83 22.67
N GLY A 212 -19.60 34.20 21.45
CA GLY A 212 -19.21 35.48 20.83
C GLY A 212 -17.83 35.48 20.17
N ASP A 213 -17.10 34.37 20.19
CA ASP A 213 -15.82 34.25 19.49
C ASP A 213 -16.03 34.28 17.96
N ARG A 214 -15.44 35.29 17.29
CA ARG A 214 -15.58 35.49 15.84
C ARG A 214 -14.80 34.45 15.02
N ASN A 215 -13.71 33.90 15.55
CA ASN A 215 -12.91 32.89 14.87
C ASN A 215 -13.66 31.56 14.80
N VAL A 216 -14.34 31.17 15.88
CA VAL A 216 -15.21 29.97 15.89
C VAL A 216 -16.35 30.10 14.88
N GLN A 217 -16.99 31.27 14.81
CA GLN A 217 -18.04 31.51 13.79
C GLN A 217 -17.49 31.48 12.37
N THR A 218 -16.28 32.00 12.15
CA THR A 218 -15.62 31.96 10.84
C THR A 218 -15.25 30.54 10.44
N ILE A 219 -14.74 29.71 11.36
CA ILE A 219 -14.48 28.29 11.12
C ILE A 219 -15.77 27.58 10.71
N LYS A 220 -16.84 27.75 11.49
CA LYS A 220 -18.15 27.17 11.19
C LYS A 220 -18.65 27.56 9.79
N GLN A 221 -18.57 28.85 9.44
CA GLN A 221 -18.99 29.34 8.12
C GLN A 221 -18.15 28.74 6.98
N LYS A 222 -16.82 28.64 7.16
CA LYS A 222 -15.94 28.03 6.15
C LYS A 222 -16.21 26.53 5.99
N LEU A 223 -16.49 25.81 7.07
CA LEU A 223 -16.86 24.39 7.02
C LEU A 223 -18.15 24.17 6.24
N TYR A 224 -19.18 25.01 6.48
CA TYR A 224 -20.43 24.93 5.71
C TYR A 224 -20.24 25.31 4.24
N ALA A 225 -19.48 26.37 3.96
CA ALA A 225 -19.19 26.75 2.57
C ALA A 225 -18.52 25.58 1.82
N ALA A 226 -17.52 24.95 2.43
CA ALA A 226 -16.81 23.83 1.81
C ALA A 226 -17.71 22.64 1.43
N VAL A 227 -18.77 22.35 2.19
CA VAL A 227 -19.69 21.24 1.90
C VAL A 227 -20.91 21.62 1.05
N LEU A 228 -21.22 22.92 0.95
CA LEU A 228 -22.36 23.44 0.17
C LEU A 228 -21.98 23.94 -1.22
N ASP A 229 -20.71 24.29 -1.40
CA ASP A 229 -20.20 24.84 -2.64
C ASP A 229 -20.26 23.82 -3.78
N VAL A 230 -20.32 24.37 -5.00
CA VAL A 230 -20.23 23.58 -6.22
C VAL A 230 -18.78 23.13 -6.38
N VAL A 231 -18.59 21.84 -6.65
CA VAL A 231 -17.29 21.28 -7.02
C VAL A 231 -16.97 21.68 -8.47
N PRO A 232 -15.97 22.55 -8.72
CA PRO A 232 -15.60 22.93 -10.08
C PRO A 232 -15.08 21.73 -10.87
N GLY A 233 -15.34 21.71 -12.18
CA GLY A 233 -14.91 20.62 -13.07
C GLY A 233 -15.66 19.29 -12.89
N ALA A 234 -16.60 19.19 -11.94
CA ALA A 234 -17.48 18.04 -11.81
C ALA A 234 -18.64 18.07 -12.83
N ASN A 235 -19.25 16.90 -13.06
CA ASN A 235 -20.46 16.76 -13.86
C ASN A 235 -21.56 17.72 -13.34
N GLN A 236 -22.16 18.51 -14.23
CA GLN A 236 -23.16 19.53 -13.85
C GLN A 236 -24.37 18.93 -13.12
N SER A 237 -24.73 17.68 -13.41
CA SER A 237 -25.81 16.97 -12.72
C SER A 237 -25.42 16.47 -11.32
N ALA A 238 -24.11 16.40 -11.03
CA ALA A 238 -23.54 15.80 -9.82
C ALA A 238 -22.35 16.60 -9.27
N ASN A 239 -22.46 17.92 -9.24
CA ASN A 239 -21.41 18.84 -8.77
C ASN A 239 -21.64 19.36 -7.35
N ARG A 240 -22.61 18.82 -6.61
CA ARG A 240 -22.90 19.14 -5.21
C ARG A 240 -23.20 17.86 -4.41
N LEU A 241 -22.95 17.90 -3.10
CA LEU A 241 -23.28 16.79 -2.21
C LEU A 241 -24.78 16.44 -2.16
N SER A 242 -25.66 17.42 -2.38
CA SER A 242 -27.10 17.19 -2.48
C SER A 242 -27.50 16.32 -3.68
N SER A 243 -26.73 16.37 -4.78
CA SER A 243 -26.95 15.51 -5.94
C SER A 243 -26.81 14.02 -5.59
N ILE A 244 -25.96 13.69 -4.62
CA ILE A 244 -25.73 12.31 -4.15
C ILE A 244 -26.49 11.95 -2.85
N GLY A 245 -27.43 12.80 -2.43
CA GLY A 245 -28.30 12.51 -1.28
C GLY A 245 -27.80 13.03 0.05
N ILE A 246 -26.76 13.87 0.08
CA ILE A 246 -26.30 14.51 1.32
C ILE A 246 -26.86 15.93 1.39
N THR A 247 -27.71 16.18 2.38
CA THR A 247 -28.43 17.46 2.55
C THR A 247 -28.21 18.03 3.94
N ILE A 248 -28.51 19.32 4.15
CA ILE A 248 -28.47 19.94 5.49
C ILE A 248 -29.89 19.94 6.07
N GLY A 249 -30.03 19.38 7.27
CA GLY A 249 -31.27 19.45 8.05
C GLY A 249 -31.45 20.78 8.79
N ASN A 250 -32.63 20.97 9.40
CA ASN A 250 -32.99 22.22 10.09
C ASN A 250 -32.09 22.56 11.28
N SER A 251 -31.44 21.56 11.88
CA SER A 251 -30.45 21.68 12.95
C SER A 251 -29.06 22.14 12.46
N GLY A 252 -28.86 22.28 11.15
CA GLY A 252 -27.55 22.55 10.55
C GLY A 252 -26.66 21.31 10.44
N THR A 253 -27.17 20.11 10.70
CA THR A 253 -26.42 18.85 10.54
C THR A 253 -26.65 18.26 9.15
N LEU A 254 -25.66 17.54 8.62
CA LEU A 254 -25.76 16.77 7.39
C LEU A 254 -26.62 15.52 7.60
N ILE A 255 -27.41 15.18 6.58
CA ILE A 255 -28.28 14.00 6.50
C ILE A 255 -27.95 13.26 5.21
N LEU A 256 -27.71 11.94 5.30
CA LEU A 256 -27.44 11.07 4.16
C LEU A 256 -28.69 10.25 3.78
N ASP A 257 -29.15 10.40 2.54
CA ASP A 257 -30.03 9.44 1.87
C ASP A 257 -29.18 8.29 1.31
N SER A 258 -29.02 7.23 2.12
CA SER A 258 -28.19 6.07 1.76
C SER A 258 -28.73 5.32 0.55
N SER A 259 -30.06 5.28 0.37
CA SER A 259 -30.70 4.61 -0.77
C SER A 259 -30.38 5.32 -2.07
N LYS A 260 -30.44 6.67 -2.09
CA LYS A 260 -30.06 7.45 -3.27
C LYS A 260 -28.59 7.28 -3.63
N LEU A 261 -27.69 7.33 -2.64
CA LEU A 261 -26.27 7.09 -2.85
C LEU A 261 -26.01 5.68 -3.42
N GLN A 262 -26.65 4.67 -2.85
CA GLN A 262 -26.49 3.28 -3.28
C GLN A 262 -26.98 3.07 -4.73
N ASN A 263 -28.11 3.67 -5.11
CA ASN A 263 -28.60 3.62 -6.49
C ASN A 263 -27.59 4.24 -7.49
N ILE A 264 -26.95 5.35 -7.13
CA ILE A 264 -25.91 5.98 -7.99
C ILE A 264 -24.70 5.06 -8.13
N LEU A 265 -24.20 4.51 -7.02
CA LEU A 265 -23.04 3.62 -7.02
C LEU A 265 -23.29 2.32 -7.81
N ASN A 266 -24.53 1.83 -7.80
CA ASN A 266 -24.98 0.69 -8.60
C ASN A 266 -25.25 1.03 -10.08
N GLY A 267 -25.09 2.31 -10.49
CA GLY A 267 -25.34 2.75 -11.86
C GLY A 267 -26.82 2.81 -12.24
N GLN A 268 -27.72 2.88 -11.25
CA GLN A 268 -29.17 2.92 -11.43
C GLN A 268 -29.72 4.35 -11.54
N THR A 269 -28.84 5.35 -11.60
CA THR A 269 -29.21 6.77 -11.75
C THR A 269 -28.73 7.28 -13.11
N GLU A 270 -29.65 7.71 -13.95
CA GLU A 270 -29.32 8.24 -15.27
C GLU A 270 -28.49 9.54 -15.16
N GLY A 271 -27.42 9.63 -15.95
CA GLY A 271 -26.56 10.82 -16.01
C GLY A 271 -25.65 11.06 -14.79
N VAL A 272 -25.68 10.18 -13.77
CA VAL A 272 -24.81 10.25 -12.59
C VAL A 272 -24.18 8.88 -12.32
N THR A 273 -22.85 8.85 -12.23
CA THR A 273 -22.08 7.62 -12.11
C THR A 273 -21.35 7.52 -10.77
N ALA A 274 -20.87 6.32 -10.43
CA ALA A 274 -19.98 6.12 -9.28
C ALA A 274 -18.70 7.00 -9.37
N THR A 275 -18.23 7.30 -10.57
CA THR A 275 -17.08 8.20 -10.79
C THR A 275 -17.43 9.64 -10.39
N ASP A 276 -18.67 10.08 -10.58
CA ASP A 276 -19.11 11.40 -10.12
C ASP A 276 -19.15 11.48 -8.59
N VAL A 277 -19.54 10.40 -7.91
CA VAL A 277 -19.43 10.30 -6.44
C VAL A 277 -17.97 10.44 -6.01
N LYS A 278 -17.03 9.72 -6.65
CA LYS A 278 -15.59 9.84 -6.35
C LYS A 278 -15.11 11.29 -6.51
N ARG A 279 -15.48 11.97 -7.59
CA ARG A 279 -15.13 13.39 -7.87
C ARG A 279 -15.64 14.36 -6.82
N LEU A 280 -16.80 14.08 -6.23
CA LEU A 280 -17.35 14.92 -5.17
C LEU A 280 -16.56 14.84 -3.86
N PHE A 281 -15.73 13.82 -3.65
CA PHE A 281 -14.94 13.68 -2.43
C PHE A 281 -13.43 13.85 -2.65
N ALA A 282 -12.88 13.33 -3.74
CA ALA A 282 -11.45 13.29 -4.01
C ALA A 282 -11.02 14.30 -5.09
N ILE A 283 -9.71 14.49 -5.24
CA ILE A 283 -9.17 15.09 -6.46
C ILE A 283 -9.21 14.04 -7.58
N ASP A 284 -9.77 14.42 -8.72
CA ASP A 284 -9.95 13.52 -9.86
C ASP A 284 -10.04 14.34 -11.15
N GLY A 285 -9.83 13.73 -12.31
CA GLY A 285 -9.86 14.44 -13.57
C GLY A 285 -10.41 13.61 -14.73
N THR A 286 -10.97 14.30 -15.72
CA THR A 286 -11.45 13.73 -16.98
C THR A 286 -10.74 14.35 -18.15
N SER A 287 -10.25 13.51 -19.04
CA SER A 287 -9.73 13.92 -20.33
C SER A 287 -10.80 13.70 -21.40
N ASP A 288 -10.82 14.57 -22.42
CA ASP A 288 -11.57 14.34 -23.65
C ASP A 288 -10.90 13.30 -24.57
N ASN A 289 -9.62 13.02 -24.35
CA ASN A 289 -8.84 12.02 -25.08
C ASN A 289 -8.55 10.80 -24.20
N PRO A 290 -8.97 9.58 -24.59
CA PRO A 290 -8.76 8.37 -23.79
C PRO A 290 -7.29 7.97 -23.65
N GLY A 291 -6.41 8.42 -24.54
CA GLY A 291 -4.97 8.20 -24.48
C GLY A 291 -4.25 9.08 -23.47
N VAL A 292 -4.93 10.04 -22.84
CA VAL A 292 -4.41 10.85 -21.73
C VAL A 292 -5.35 10.68 -20.54
N THR A 293 -4.87 10.13 -19.44
CA THR A 293 -5.70 9.84 -18.26
C THR A 293 -5.14 10.51 -17.02
N PHE A 294 -6.02 11.05 -16.18
CA PHE A 294 -5.64 11.56 -14.87
C PHE A 294 -5.20 10.40 -13.96
N VAL A 295 -4.08 10.56 -13.26
CA VAL A 295 -3.61 9.59 -12.28
C VAL A 295 -3.75 10.16 -10.87
N SER A 296 -3.20 11.35 -10.63
CA SER A 296 -3.25 12.01 -9.33
C SER A 296 -2.98 13.51 -9.48
N GLY A 297 -3.27 14.28 -8.42
CA GLY A 297 -2.92 15.69 -8.33
C GLY A 297 -2.63 16.08 -6.87
N SER A 298 -2.02 17.24 -6.69
CA SER A 298 -1.66 17.79 -5.38
C SER A 298 -2.62 18.89 -4.91
N VAL A 299 -2.33 19.50 -3.76
CA VAL A 299 -3.01 20.71 -3.26
C VAL A 299 -2.80 21.95 -4.15
N LYS A 300 -1.74 21.95 -4.97
CA LYS A 300 -1.44 23.01 -5.95
C LYS A 300 -2.03 22.74 -7.33
N THR A 301 -2.46 21.50 -7.62
CA THR A 301 -3.17 21.22 -8.86
C THR A 301 -4.48 22.02 -8.90
N VAL A 302 -4.61 22.91 -9.89
CA VAL A 302 -5.79 23.75 -10.03
C VAL A 302 -6.99 22.88 -10.43
N ALA A 303 -8.10 23.02 -9.71
CA ALA A 303 -9.38 22.51 -10.15
C ALA A 303 -10.14 23.65 -10.82
N SER A 304 -10.67 23.41 -12.02
CA SER A 304 -11.24 24.47 -12.84
C SER A 304 -12.32 23.91 -13.77
N SER A 305 -13.30 24.77 -14.08
CA SER A 305 -14.26 24.52 -15.17
C SER A 305 -13.62 24.67 -16.54
N THR A 306 -12.50 25.41 -16.64
CA THR A 306 -11.69 25.49 -17.85
C THR A 306 -10.67 24.35 -17.82
N PRO A 307 -10.65 23.46 -18.83
CA PRO A 307 -9.72 22.34 -18.86
C PRO A 307 -8.25 22.80 -18.92
N ILE A 308 -7.38 21.98 -18.36
CA ILE A 308 -5.92 22.05 -18.53
C ILE A 308 -5.59 21.41 -19.88
N GLU A 309 -4.91 22.12 -20.76
CA GLU A 309 -4.48 21.51 -22.03
C GLU A 309 -3.22 20.68 -21.80
N VAL A 310 -3.28 19.40 -22.14
CA VAL A 310 -2.16 18.48 -22.11
C VAL A 310 -1.61 18.35 -23.52
N LYS A 311 -0.45 18.96 -23.76
CA LYS A 311 0.23 18.91 -25.06
C LYS A 311 1.27 17.81 -25.04
N ILE A 312 1.14 16.84 -25.94
CA ILE A 312 2.13 15.77 -26.09
C ILE A 312 2.97 16.06 -27.33
N THR A 313 4.29 16.14 -27.13
CA THR A 313 5.28 16.35 -28.20
C THR A 313 6.00 15.06 -28.59
N GLN A 314 6.02 14.07 -27.68
CA GLN A 314 6.61 12.77 -27.92
C GLN A 314 5.85 11.74 -27.06
N PRO A 315 5.24 10.70 -27.63
CA PRO A 315 4.71 9.59 -26.87
C PRO A 315 5.85 8.77 -26.22
N ALA A 316 5.51 7.92 -25.26
CA ALA A 316 6.48 6.99 -24.70
C ALA A 316 6.69 5.81 -25.66
N GLU A 317 7.93 5.31 -25.73
CA GLU A 317 8.31 4.15 -26.54
C GLU A 317 8.90 3.05 -25.64
N GLN A 318 8.62 1.79 -25.99
CA GLN A 318 9.29 0.61 -25.44
C GLN A 318 10.67 0.44 -26.10
N ALA A 319 11.59 -0.27 -25.46
CA ALA A 319 12.78 -0.74 -26.14
C ALA A 319 12.41 -1.94 -27.02
N ALA A 320 12.70 -1.87 -28.32
CA ALA A 320 12.46 -2.94 -29.28
C ALA A 320 13.69 -3.18 -30.15
N VAL A 321 14.20 -4.42 -30.15
CA VAL A 321 15.30 -4.86 -31.02
C VAL A 321 14.73 -5.82 -32.04
N THR A 322 14.84 -5.48 -33.32
CA THR A 322 14.45 -6.34 -34.45
C THR A 322 15.69 -6.95 -35.07
N SER A 323 15.64 -8.24 -35.36
CA SER A 323 16.74 -9.00 -35.94
C SER A 323 17.16 -8.40 -37.28
N GLU A 324 18.47 -8.32 -37.51
CA GLU A 324 19.04 -7.73 -38.74
C GLU A 324 18.91 -8.69 -39.91
N ASN A 325 18.97 -9.99 -39.61
CA ASN A 325 18.85 -11.06 -40.59
C ASN A 325 17.49 -11.74 -40.48
N ALA A 326 16.97 -12.14 -41.64
CA ALA A 326 15.78 -12.95 -41.74
C ALA A 326 16.00 -14.31 -41.08
N VAL A 327 15.08 -14.68 -40.20
CA VAL A 327 15.07 -15.97 -39.54
C VAL A 327 14.57 -17.01 -40.55
N ALA A 328 15.17 -18.20 -40.59
CA ALA A 328 14.73 -19.26 -41.51
C ALA A 328 13.27 -19.66 -41.27
N SER A 329 12.60 -20.28 -42.25
CA SER A 329 11.22 -20.74 -42.06
C SER A 329 11.11 -21.91 -41.07
N SER A 330 12.20 -22.67 -40.91
CA SER A 330 12.37 -23.78 -39.98
C SER A 330 13.78 -23.73 -39.40
N ILE A 331 13.91 -23.72 -38.07
CA ILE A 331 15.18 -23.70 -37.34
C ILE A 331 15.24 -24.93 -36.44
N VAL A 332 16.39 -25.60 -36.44
CA VAL A 332 16.71 -26.65 -35.46
C VAL A 332 17.56 -26.03 -34.37
N ILE A 333 17.08 -26.08 -33.12
CA ILE A 333 17.84 -25.73 -31.92
C ILE A 333 18.38 -27.02 -31.30
N ASP A 334 19.67 -27.08 -31.05
CA ASP A 334 20.37 -28.19 -30.40
C ASP A 334 21.53 -27.68 -29.51
N GLY A 335 22.41 -28.58 -29.06
CA GLY A 335 23.53 -28.22 -28.18
C GLY A 335 24.55 -27.24 -28.78
N THR A 336 24.50 -26.97 -30.09
CA THR A 336 25.43 -26.07 -30.78
C THR A 336 24.91 -24.63 -30.89
N ASN A 337 23.61 -24.39 -30.76
CA ASN A 337 22.96 -23.09 -31.02
C ASN A 337 21.79 -22.77 -30.06
N ASN A 338 21.91 -23.16 -28.77
CA ASN A 338 20.84 -23.02 -27.78
C ASN A 338 21.07 -21.96 -26.70
N SER A 339 22.16 -21.17 -26.72
CA SER A 339 22.42 -20.19 -25.65
C SER A 339 22.25 -18.76 -26.15
N LEU A 340 21.60 -17.90 -25.35
CA LEU A 340 21.47 -16.46 -25.58
C LEU A 340 21.81 -15.70 -24.30
N THR A 341 22.70 -14.71 -24.39
CA THR A 341 23.05 -13.79 -23.32
C THR A 341 22.68 -12.36 -23.71
N LEU A 342 21.93 -11.69 -22.84
CA LEU A 342 21.43 -10.34 -23.07
C LEU A 342 21.31 -9.58 -21.74
N ASN A 343 21.29 -8.26 -21.83
CA ASN A 343 20.87 -7.37 -20.76
C ASN A 343 19.49 -6.82 -21.08
N ILE A 344 18.59 -6.84 -20.11
CA ILE A 344 17.32 -6.12 -20.17
C ILE A 344 17.26 -5.17 -19.00
N SER A 345 17.22 -3.86 -19.28
CA SER A 345 17.01 -2.81 -18.28
C SER A 345 17.93 -2.98 -17.05
N GLY A 346 19.21 -3.24 -17.31
CA GLY A 346 20.27 -3.38 -16.31
C GLY A 346 20.46 -4.79 -15.73
N ALA A 347 19.65 -5.79 -16.12
CA ALA A 347 19.81 -7.17 -15.66
C ALA A 347 20.38 -8.06 -16.76
N ASP A 348 21.54 -8.68 -16.50
CA ASP A 348 22.14 -9.68 -17.38
C ASP A 348 21.48 -11.04 -17.19
N ALA A 349 21.16 -11.71 -18.29
CA ALA A 349 20.60 -13.05 -18.30
C ALA A 349 21.26 -13.89 -19.39
N THR A 350 21.67 -15.10 -19.03
CA THR A 350 22.03 -16.16 -19.97
C THR A 350 20.93 -17.21 -19.91
N VAL A 351 20.25 -17.40 -21.04
CA VAL A 351 19.16 -18.37 -21.18
C VAL A 351 19.55 -19.50 -22.12
N THR A 352 18.96 -20.68 -21.89
CA THR A 352 19.12 -21.85 -22.74
C THR A 352 17.79 -22.23 -23.36
N LEU A 353 17.73 -22.24 -24.69
CA LEU A 353 16.57 -22.62 -25.47
C LEU A 353 16.42 -24.15 -25.51
N ALA A 354 15.20 -24.63 -25.40
CA ALA A 354 14.91 -26.06 -25.50
C ALA A 354 15.20 -26.60 -26.90
N ALA A 355 15.88 -27.74 -26.99
CA ALA A 355 16.20 -28.36 -28.27
C ALA A 355 14.93 -28.80 -29.02
N GLY A 356 14.91 -28.64 -30.34
CA GLY A 356 13.76 -28.96 -31.18
C GLY A 356 13.79 -28.28 -32.54
N THR A 357 12.81 -28.60 -33.38
CA THR A 357 12.61 -27.95 -34.69
C THR A 357 11.42 -27.01 -34.60
N TYR A 358 11.65 -25.72 -34.84
CA TYR A 358 10.67 -24.66 -34.65
C TYR A 358 10.36 -23.96 -35.97
N THR A 359 9.08 -23.60 -36.13
CA THR A 359 8.68 -22.55 -37.08
C THR A 359 9.11 -21.19 -36.54
N ARG A 360 9.10 -20.14 -37.37
CA ARG A 360 9.37 -18.77 -36.90
C ARG A 360 8.53 -18.35 -35.69
N GLN A 361 7.22 -18.63 -35.74
CA GLN A 361 6.32 -18.31 -34.64
C GLN A 361 6.64 -19.16 -33.41
N GLY A 362 6.84 -20.47 -33.58
CA GLY A 362 7.19 -21.34 -32.46
C GLY A 362 8.52 -20.94 -31.80
N LEU A 363 9.46 -20.39 -32.57
CA LEU A 363 10.72 -19.87 -32.06
C LEU A 363 10.54 -18.55 -31.30
N ALA A 364 9.66 -17.66 -31.78
CA ALA A 364 9.27 -16.45 -31.06
C ALA A 364 8.62 -16.80 -29.71
N ASP A 365 7.66 -17.73 -29.71
CA ASP A 365 6.96 -18.19 -28.51
C ASP A 365 7.91 -18.86 -27.50
N LEU A 366 8.85 -19.68 -28.00
CA LEU A 366 9.91 -20.29 -27.19
C LEU A 366 10.80 -19.21 -26.56
N LEU A 367 11.26 -18.25 -27.34
CA LEU A 367 12.13 -17.19 -26.86
C LEU A 367 11.43 -16.31 -25.83
N GLU A 368 10.17 -15.94 -26.05
CA GLU A 368 9.35 -15.20 -25.09
C GLU A 368 9.21 -15.96 -23.77
N THR A 369 8.82 -17.23 -23.84
CA THR A 369 8.64 -18.09 -22.67
C THR A 369 9.96 -18.25 -21.90
N THR A 370 11.07 -18.46 -22.60
CA THR A 370 12.39 -18.65 -21.98
C THR A 370 12.88 -17.37 -21.31
N LEU A 371 12.71 -16.21 -21.95
CA LEU A 371 13.10 -14.92 -21.37
C LEU A 371 12.24 -14.54 -20.17
N ASN A 372 10.92 -14.72 -20.27
CA ASN A 372 9.99 -14.35 -19.19
C ASN A 372 10.06 -15.30 -17.98
N SER A 373 10.60 -16.51 -18.14
CA SER A 373 10.84 -17.46 -17.04
C SER A 373 12.25 -17.36 -16.43
N ALA A 374 13.15 -16.55 -16.99
CA ALA A 374 14.50 -16.43 -16.49
C ALA A 374 14.55 -15.63 -15.17
N THR A 375 14.99 -16.26 -14.09
CA THR A 375 15.08 -15.65 -12.75
C THR A 375 15.80 -14.29 -12.73
N PRO A 376 16.93 -14.06 -13.44
CA PRO A 376 17.59 -12.75 -13.48
C PRO A 376 16.71 -11.64 -14.07
N LEU A 377 15.71 -11.99 -14.88
CA LEU A 377 14.77 -11.09 -15.53
C LEU A 377 13.45 -10.93 -14.77
N SER A 378 13.36 -11.39 -13.52
CA SER A 378 12.16 -11.21 -12.68
C SER A 378 11.71 -9.74 -12.67
N GLY A 379 10.45 -9.50 -13.04
CA GLY A 379 9.86 -8.16 -13.16
C GLY A 379 10.20 -7.39 -14.45
N ARG A 380 10.90 -8.01 -15.41
CA ARG A 380 11.32 -7.43 -16.69
C ARG A 380 10.81 -8.28 -17.86
N SER A 381 9.50 -8.32 -18.04
CA SER A 381 8.91 -9.09 -19.12
C SER A 381 9.14 -8.46 -20.49
N VAL A 382 9.18 -9.33 -21.49
CA VAL A 382 9.26 -9.00 -22.91
C VAL A 382 8.15 -9.71 -23.67
N SER A 383 7.79 -9.17 -24.82
CA SER A 383 7.06 -9.88 -25.88
C SER A 383 8.00 -10.15 -27.03
N VAL A 384 7.93 -11.33 -27.64
CA VAL A 384 8.70 -11.66 -28.84
C VAL A 384 7.74 -11.88 -29.99
N GLY A 385 7.88 -11.08 -31.04
CA GLY A 385 7.03 -11.14 -32.22
C GLY A 385 7.82 -11.30 -33.51
N LEU A 386 7.09 -11.35 -34.62
CA LEU A 386 7.67 -11.33 -35.97
C LEU A 386 7.33 -10.00 -36.65
N ASP A 387 8.35 -9.37 -37.23
CA ASP A 387 8.18 -8.32 -38.24
C ASP A 387 8.60 -8.89 -39.61
N GLY A 388 7.62 -9.39 -40.35
CA GLY A 388 7.84 -10.16 -41.56
C GLY A 388 8.62 -11.46 -41.28
N SER A 389 9.88 -11.52 -41.69
CA SER A 389 10.78 -12.66 -41.44
C SER A 389 11.73 -12.46 -40.25
N ASN A 390 11.69 -11.30 -39.60
CA ASN A 390 12.61 -10.93 -38.54
C ASN A 390 11.96 -11.13 -37.17
N LEU A 391 12.75 -11.52 -36.17
CA LEU A 391 12.29 -11.57 -34.78
C LEU A 391 12.43 -10.19 -34.15
N THR A 392 11.43 -9.79 -33.39
CA THR A 392 11.46 -8.53 -32.62
C THR A 392 11.24 -8.83 -31.15
N ILE A 393 12.19 -8.44 -30.30
CA ILE A 393 12.07 -8.50 -28.84
C ILE A 393 11.69 -7.10 -28.36
N THR A 394 10.57 -6.98 -27.67
CA THR A 394 10.05 -5.71 -27.15
C THR A 394 9.85 -5.77 -25.64
N THR A 395 10.33 -4.78 -24.91
CA THR A 395 10.10 -4.69 -23.45
C THR A 395 8.64 -4.40 -23.14
N ALA A 396 8.07 -5.03 -22.12
CA ALA A 396 6.73 -4.68 -21.66
C ALA A 396 6.65 -3.25 -21.09
N SER A 397 7.74 -2.79 -20.45
CA SER A 397 7.84 -1.44 -19.88
C SER A 397 8.22 -0.39 -20.92
N TYR A 398 7.80 0.85 -20.69
CA TYR A 398 8.09 2.03 -21.52
C TYR A 398 9.10 2.95 -20.81
N GLY A 399 9.84 3.73 -21.60
CA GLY A 399 10.66 4.84 -21.08
C GLY A 399 12.16 4.68 -21.28
N SER A 400 12.90 5.76 -21.01
CA SER A 400 14.35 5.83 -21.23
C SER A 400 15.16 4.92 -20.31
N THR A 401 14.57 4.47 -19.19
CA THR A 401 15.18 3.49 -18.29
C THR A 401 15.08 2.05 -18.80
N THR A 402 14.27 1.81 -19.83
CA THR A 402 14.10 0.48 -20.44
C THR A 402 15.05 0.33 -21.61
N ASN A 403 15.81 -0.76 -21.61
CA ASN A 403 16.73 -1.09 -22.69
C ASN A 403 16.83 -2.59 -22.92
N ILE A 404 17.23 -2.96 -24.12
CA ILE A 404 17.65 -4.30 -24.51
C ILE A 404 19.06 -4.16 -25.08
N ASN A 405 19.97 -5.02 -24.65
CA ASN A 405 21.31 -5.16 -25.23
C ASN A 405 21.61 -6.64 -25.44
N LEU A 406 21.75 -7.06 -26.68
CA LEU A 406 22.11 -8.44 -27.02
C LEU A 406 23.62 -8.59 -26.92
N ILE A 407 24.08 -9.39 -25.95
CA ILE A 407 25.50 -9.46 -25.58
C ILE A 407 26.21 -10.53 -26.42
N SER A 408 25.76 -11.78 -26.33
CA SER A 408 26.42 -12.92 -26.95
C SER A 408 25.50 -14.16 -26.94
N GLY A 409 25.99 -15.30 -27.42
CA GLY A 409 25.27 -16.57 -27.37
C GLY A 409 25.44 -17.37 -28.65
N THR A 410 25.37 -18.69 -28.53
CA THR A 410 25.46 -19.59 -29.69
C THR A 410 24.20 -19.55 -30.55
N ALA A 411 23.04 -19.20 -29.99
CA ALA A 411 21.78 -19.07 -30.71
C ALA A 411 21.67 -17.75 -31.51
N LEU A 412 22.54 -16.77 -31.24
CA LEU A 412 22.33 -15.38 -31.65
C LEU A 412 22.18 -15.21 -33.17
N SER A 413 23.05 -15.85 -33.95
CA SER A 413 23.03 -15.81 -35.41
C SER A 413 21.80 -16.50 -36.01
N ASP A 414 21.40 -17.62 -35.43
CA ASP A 414 20.27 -18.43 -35.92
C ASP A 414 18.92 -17.77 -35.58
N LEU A 415 18.90 -16.95 -34.52
CA LEU A 415 17.81 -16.02 -34.20
C LEU A 415 17.83 -14.75 -35.07
N GLY A 416 18.83 -14.59 -35.96
CA GLY A 416 18.96 -13.45 -36.87
C GLY A 416 19.52 -12.18 -36.23
N PHE A 417 19.97 -12.23 -34.98
CA PHE A 417 20.55 -11.11 -34.25
C PHE A 417 22.08 -11.06 -34.38
N THR A 418 22.65 -9.91 -34.06
CA THR A 418 24.10 -9.67 -33.99
C THR A 418 24.47 -9.14 -32.61
N ALA A 419 25.69 -9.43 -32.17
CA ALA A 419 26.17 -9.03 -30.85
C ALA A 419 26.35 -7.52 -30.80
N GLY A 420 25.88 -6.88 -29.73
CA GLY A 420 25.89 -5.45 -29.55
C GLY A 420 24.66 -4.72 -30.11
N GLN A 421 23.65 -5.43 -30.63
CA GLN A 421 22.37 -4.79 -30.95
C GLN A 421 21.72 -4.26 -29.67
N THR A 422 21.35 -2.97 -29.72
CA THR A 422 20.72 -2.30 -28.59
C THR A 422 19.50 -1.51 -29.01
N ALA A 423 18.53 -1.43 -28.11
CA ALA A 423 17.43 -0.49 -28.18
C ALA A 423 17.17 0.11 -26.82
N THR A 424 16.77 1.38 -26.79
CA THR A 424 16.37 2.09 -25.56
C THR A 424 15.00 2.70 -25.81
N GLY A 425 14.08 2.53 -24.86
CA GLY A 425 12.79 3.17 -24.91
C GLY A 425 12.90 4.69 -24.78
N LYS A 426 11.78 5.39 -24.93
CA LYS A 426 11.73 6.85 -24.75
C LYS A 426 10.63 7.21 -23.77
N ASP A 427 10.87 8.19 -22.92
CA ASP A 427 9.83 8.74 -22.06
C ASP A 427 8.86 9.62 -22.85
N VAL A 428 7.64 9.72 -22.36
CA VAL A 428 6.69 10.73 -22.83
C VAL A 428 7.27 12.14 -22.64
N ARG A 429 7.04 13.05 -23.58
CA ARG A 429 7.39 14.47 -23.44
C ARG A 429 6.22 15.35 -23.81
N GLY A 430 5.99 16.39 -23.01
CA GLY A 430 4.88 17.30 -23.22
C GLY A 430 4.95 18.52 -22.31
N SER A 431 3.83 19.21 -22.21
CA SER A 431 3.64 20.34 -21.31
C SER A 431 2.17 20.45 -20.90
N TYR A 432 1.92 21.06 -19.74
CA TYR A 432 0.58 21.48 -19.37
C TYR A 432 0.40 22.95 -19.72
N VAL A 433 -0.77 23.34 -20.22
CA VAL A 433 -1.13 24.74 -20.43
C VAL A 433 -2.36 25.05 -19.60
N VAL A 434 -2.20 26.01 -18.68
CA VAL A 434 -3.27 26.47 -17.79
C VAL A 434 -3.49 27.96 -18.06
N ASN A 435 -4.71 28.33 -18.43
CA ASN A 435 -5.08 29.73 -18.73
C ASN A 435 -4.10 30.42 -19.71
N GLY A 436 -3.62 29.68 -20.72
CA GLY A 436 -2.65 30.16 -21.72
C GLY A 436 -1.18 30.18 -21.27
N THR A 437 -0.88 29.87 -20.00
CA THR A 437 0.50 29.76 -19.51
C THR A 437 0.99 28.33 -19.61
N THR A 438 2.13 28.11 -20.28
CA THR A 438 2.74 26.78 -20.39
C THR A 438 3.59 26.48 -19.15
N GLU A 439 3.26 25.39 -18.48
CA GLU A 439 3.96 24.87 -17.32
C GLU A 439 4.77 23.62 -17.69
N ALA A 440 6.01 23.56 -17.18
CA ALA A 440 6.96 22.52 -17.55
C ALA A 440 6.60 21.17 -16.92
N THR A 441 6.92 20.08 -17.61
CA THR A 441 6.66 18.73 -17.13
C THR A 441 7.91 17.86 -17.20
N THR A 442 7.89 16.77 -16.44
CA THR A 442 8.89 15.70 -16.47
C THR A 442 8.19 14.40 -16.86
N GLY A 443 8.68 13.75 -17.92
CA GLY A 443 8.19 12.44 -18.34
C GLY A 443 8.99 11.29 -17.74
N ARG A 444 8.30 10.19 -17.39
CA ARG A 444 8.90 8.92 -16.97
C ARG A 444 8.05 7.77 -17.48
N GLY A 445 8.56 7.00 -18.44
CA GLY A 445 7.76 6.04 -19.20
C GLY A 445 6.53 6.73 -19.79
N GLN A 446 5.35 6.18 -19.49
CA GLN A 446 4.06 6.73 -19.90
C GLN A 446 3.50 7.80 -18.94
N ILE A 447 4.20 8.16 -17.86
CA ILE A 447 3.72 9.16 -16.90
C ILE A 447 4.33 10.52 -17.21
N LEU A 448 3.47 11.52 -17.38
CA LEU A 448 3.84 12.92 -17.45
C LEU A 448 3.52 13.57 -16.09
N SER A 449 4.49 14.28 -15.52
CA SER A 449 4.38 14.92 -14.19
C SER A 449 4.60 16.42 -14.29
N GLY A 450 3.76 17.22 -13.64
CA GLY A 450 4.03 18.64 -13.44
C GLY A 450 5.17 18.85 -12.44
N ASN A 451 5.98 19.88 -12.68
CA ASN A 451 7.19 20.16 -11.90
C ASN A 451 6.87 20.91 -10.58
N ALA A 452 7.73 20.76 -9.57
CA ALA A 452 7.51 21.28 -8.21
C ALA A 452 7.37 22.81 -8.07
N LEU A 453 7.74 23.56 -9.11
CA LEU A 453 7.67 25.03 -9.16
C LEU A 453 6.50 25.54 -10.01
N ASN A 454 5.72 24.65 -10.59
CA ASN A 454 4.53 25.03 -11.33
C ASN A 454 3.49 25.62 -10.37
N GLU A 455 2.84 26.70 -10.77
CA GLU A 455 1.84 27.36 -9.96
C GLU A 455 0.55 26.53 -9.90
N ASN A 456 0.18 25.90 -11.02
CA ASN A 456 -1.12 25.28 -11.20
C ASN A 456 -1.07 23.75 -11.39
N THR A 457 0.08 23.18 -11.74
CA THR A 457 0.20 21.75 -12.06
C THR A 457 1.26 21.00 -11.26
N ASP A 458 1.83 21.61 -10.22
CA ASP A 458 2.75 20.91 -9.31
C ASP A 458 2.09 19.64 -8.76
N GLY A 459 2.75 18.49 -8.97
CA GLY A 459 2.28 17.17 -8.55
C GLY A 459 1.08 16.63 -9.33
N LEU A 460 0.67 17.27 -10.43
CA LEU A 460 -0.28 16.68 -11.39
C LEU A 460 0.41 15.55 -12.16
N LEU A 461 -0.19 14.36 -12.13
CA LEU A 461 0.25 13.20 -12.90
C LEU A 461 -0.82 12.81 -13.92
N THR A 462 -0.39 12.66 -15.17
CA THR A 462 -1.21 12.10 -16.24
C THR A 462 -0.51 10.92 -16.89
N ARG A 463 -1.23 9.83 -17.13
CA ARG A 463 -0.74 8.69 -17.91
C ARG A 463 -1.09 8.89 -19.38
N VAL A 464 -0.10 8.73 -20.24
CA VAL A 464 -0.19 8.92 -21.69
C VAL A 464 0.08 7.58 -22.38
N THR A 465 -0.94 7.01 -22.99
CA THR A 465 -0.87 5.70 -23.68
C THR A 465 -0.92 5.83 -25.20
N LEU A 466 -0.71 7.05 -25.71
CA LEU A 466 -0.65 7.33 -27.14
C LEU A 466 0.58 6.63 -27.76
N THR A 467 0.44 6.13 -28.98
CA THR A 467 1.54 5.55 -29.75
C THR A 467 2.16 6.57 -30.71
N THR A 468 1.37 7.55 -31.15
CA THR A 468 1.84 8.68 -31.96
C THR A 468 1.25 9.99 -31.45
N ALA A 469 1.99 11.10 -31.55
CA ALA A 469 1.47 12.41 -31.14
C ALA A 469 0.25 12.87 -31.98
N SER A 470 0.11 12.34 -33.20
CA SER A 470 -1.00 12.64 -34.12
C SER A 470 -2.33 12.01 -33.71
N GLU A 471 -2.35 11.12 -32.72
CA GLU A 471 -3.58 10.54 -32.14
C GLU A 471 -4.37 11.55 -31.29
N LEU A 472 -3.82 12.73 -31.03
CA LEU A 472 -4.52 13.82 -30.38
C LEU A 472 -5.44 14.55 -31.37
N THR A 473 -6.75 14.41 -31.18
CA THR A 473 -7.78 15.22 -31.84
C THR A 473 -8.69 15.87 -30.79
N PRO A 474 -8.59 17.19 -30.52
CA PRO A 474 -7.66 18.19 -31.08
C PRO A 474 -6.19 17.96 -30.66
N ALA A 475 -5.25 18.73 -31.21
CA ALA A 475 -3.78 18.56 -31.01
C ALA A 475 -3.29 18.65 -29.55
N THR A 476 -4.18 18.95 -28.61
CA THR A 476 -3.99 18.89 -27.16
C THR A 476 -5.17 18.14 -26.56
N ALA A 477 -4.91 17.33 -25.52
CA ALA A 477 -6.00 16.73 -24.74
C ALA A 477 -6.50 17.74 -23.69
N GLN A 478 -7.81 17.84 -23.52
CA GLN A 478 -8.45 18.73 -22.56
C GLN A 478 -8.72 17.97 -21.25
N LEU A 479 -7.91 18.25 -20.24
CA LEU A 479 -8.02 17.63 -18.92
C LEU A 479 -8.79 18.55 -17.96
N THR A 480 -10.04 18.20 -17.67
CA THR A 480 -10.82 18.86 -16.62
C THR A 480 -10.50 18.24 -15.27
N VAL A 481 -9.92 19.01 -14.35
CA VAL A 481 -9.62 18.56 -12.98
C VAL A 481 -10.68 19.10 -12.03
N SER A 482 -11.17 18.22 -11.17
CA SER A 482 -12.12 18.51 -10.10
C SER A 482 -11.46 18.31 -8.74
N ARG A 483 -11.84 19.15 -7.77
CA ARG A 483 -11.43 19.01 -6.36
C ARG A 483 -12.68 18.81 -5.52
N GLY A 484 -12.95 17.57 -5.19
CA GLY A 484 -14.06 17.21 -4.32
C GLY A 484 -14.00 17.87 -2.95
N VAL A 485 -15.14 17.85 -2.27
CA VAL A 485 -15.37 18.39 -0.94
C VAL A 485 -14.39 17.82 0.07
N GLY A 486 -14.08 16.52 0.03
CA GLY A 486 -13.10 15.91 0.94
C GLY A 486 -11.70 16.52 0.78
N ALA A 487 -11.21 16.62 -0.45
CA ALA A 487 -9.91 17.24 -0.74
C ALA A 487 -9.91 18.76 -0.45
N GLY A 488 -11.02 19.45 -0.69
CA GLY A 488 -11.19 20.87 -0.35
C GLY A 488 -11.23 21.11 1.16
N LEU A 489 -11.97 20.28 1.89
CA LEU A 489 -12.08 20.30 3.33
C LEU A 489 -10.75 20.00 3.99
N GLY A 490 -9.98 19.02 3.49
CA GLY A 490 -8.62 18.75 3.96
C GLY A 490 -7.73 20.00 3.92
N LYS A 491 -7.71 20.71 2.78
CA LYS A 491 -6.95 21.98 2.64
C LYS A 491 -7.45 23.07 3.59
N LEU A 492 -8.76 23.17 3.80
CA LEU A 492 -9.35 24.12 4.74
C LEU A 492 -8.95 23.77 6.19
N LEU A 493 -9.06 22.50 6.57
CA LEU A 493 -8.69 22.01 7.90
C LEU A 493 -7.21 22.27 8.16
N ASP A 494 -6.32 21.96 7.21
CA ASP A 494 -4.89 22.27 7.31
C ASP A 494 -4.63 23.76 7.58
N SER A 495 -5.36 24.66 6.89
CA SER A 495 -5.29 26.10 7.14
C SER A 495 -5.80 26.52 8.53
N ILE A 496 -6.63 25.72 9.18
CA ILE A 496 -7.17 26.00 10.52
C ILE A 496 -6.23 25.42 11.60
N VAL A 497 -5.81 24.16 11.46
CA VAL A 497 -5.11 23.39 12.50
C VAL A 497 -3.59 23.39 12.38
N SER A 498 -3.03 23.93 11.28
CA SER A 498 -1.57 24.08 11.13
C SER A 498 -0.95 24.71 12.38
N SER A 499 0.06 24.05 12.92
CA SER A 499 0.66 24.39 14.21
C SER A 499 1.44 25.70 14.21
N SER A 500 1.91 26.17 13.04
CA SER A 500 2.73 27.37 12.92
C SER A 500 1.99 28.55 12.30
N THR A 501 1.07 28.31 11.36
CA THR A 501 0.39 29.36 10.57
C THR A 501 -1.12 29.28 10.62
N GLY A 502 -1.67 28.24 11.26
CA GLY A 502 -3.10 27.99 11.31
C GLY A 502 -3.85 29.03 12.14
N LEU A 503 -5.13 29.22 11.84
CA LEU A 503 -6.01 30.11 12.59
C LEU A 503 -6.04 29.76 14.09
N ALA A 504 -6.04 28.47 14.44
CA ALA A 504 -6.02 28.03 15.83
C ALA A 504 -4.70 28.40 16.53
N ALA A 505 -3.56 28.18 15.88
CA ALA A 505 -2.25 28.56 16.42
C ALA A 505 -2.12 30.07 16.64
N ASN A 506 -2.60 30.88 15.69
CA ASN A 506 -2.62 32.34 15.80
C ASN A 506 -3.52 32.80 16.95
N THR A 507 -4.69 32.19 17.12
CA THR A 507 -5.61 32.49 18.22
C THR A 507 -4.99 32.16 19.58
N ASN A 508 -4.35 30.99 19.69
CA ASN A 508 -3.68 30.57 20.93
C ASN A 508 -2.51 31.49 21.30
N THR A 509 -1.73 31.92 20.30
CA THR A 509 -0.66 32.91 20.49
C THR A 509 -1.23 34.24 20.99
N GLY A 510 -2.38 34.66 20.46
CA GLY A 510 -3.11 35.84 20.94
C GLY A 510 -3.49 35.75 22.42
N TYR A 511 -4.06 34.62 22.86
CA TYR A 511 -4.39 34.41 24.27
C TYR A 511 -3.15 34.33 25.17
N ALA A 512 -2.08 33.69 24.72
CA ALA A 512 -0.82 33.62 25.46
C ALA A 512 -0.21 35.01 25.71
N ASN A 513 -0.29 35.90 24.70
CA ASN A 513 0.16 37.28 24.84
C ASN A 513 -0.73 38.07 25.82
N GLN A 514 -2.06 37.91 25.75
CA GLN A 514 -2.98 38.53 26.71
C GLN A 514 -2.71 38.07 28.15
N LEU A 515 -2.49 36.78 28.36
CA LEU A 515 -2.13 36.23 29.67
C LEU A 515 -0.81 36.82 30.18
N THR A 516 0.17 36.97 29.29
CA THR A 516 1.46 37.58 29.63
C THR A 516 1.31 39.04 30.04
N ASP A 517 0.48 39.81 29.33
CA ASP A 517 0.25 41.22 29.64
C ASP A 517 -0.58 41.41 30.92
N LEU A 518 -1.54 40.53 31.16
CA LEU A 518 -2.27 40.46 32.42
C LEU A 518 -1.34 40.13 33.58
N GLN A 519 -0.45 39.15 33.44
CA GLN A 519 0.55 38.82 34.45
C GLN A 519 1.44 40.02 34.78
N LYS A 520 1.97 40.69 33.75
CA LYS A 520 2.75 41.92 33.94
C LYS A 520 1.95 43.02 34.66
N SER A 521 0.65 43.11 34.43
CA SER A 521 -0.22 44.07 35.12
C SER A 521 -0.40 43.70 36.59
N MET A 522 -0.61 42.42 36.89
CA MET A 522 -0.67 41.92 38.28
C MET A 522 0.64 42.19 39.01
N ASP A 523 1.79 41.91 38.38
CA ASP A 523 3.11 42.13 38.97
C ASP A 523 3.36 43.62 39.29
N ARG A 524 3.00 44.52 38.36
CA ARG A 524 3.06 45.98 38.61
C ARG A 524 2.17 46.40 39.76
N GLN A 525 0.94 45.89 39.81
CA GLN A 525 -0.02 46.23 40.85
C GLN A 525 0.44 45.72 42.22
N GLN A 526 1.00 44.51 42.29
CA GLN A 526 1.59 43.95 43.50
C GLN A 526 2.76 44.81 43.99
N ALA A 527 3.68 45.20 43.11
CA ALA A 527 4.80 46.07 43.46
C ALA A 527 4.34 47.44 44.02
N ILE A 528 3.23 48.00 43.49
CA ILE A 528 2.62 49.22 44.03
C ILE A 528 2.08 48.97 45.45
N PHE A 529 1.37 47.87 45.68
CA PHE A 529 0.86 47.53 47.01
C PHE A 529 1.99 47.33 48.03
N ASP A 530 3.05 46.64 47.66
CA ASP A 530 4.21 46.40 48.53
C ASP A 530 4.92 47.71 48.89
N SER A 531 5.06 48.63 47.93
CA SER A 531 5.61 49.97 48.15
C SER A 531 4.74 50.82 49.08
N GLN A 532 3.42 50.80 48.89
CA GLN A 532 2.49 51.49 49.79
C GLN A 532 2.54 50.91 51.21
N GLN A 533 2.57 49.58 51.36
CA GLN A 533 2.70 48.92 52.65
C GLN A 533 4.01 49.32 53.34
N THR A 534 5.12 49.34 52.61
CA THR A 534 6.44 49.75 53.12
C THR A 534 6.41 51.20 53.60
N ARG A 535 5.83 52.11 52.81
CA ARG A 535 5.69 53.52 53.18
C ARG A 535 4.82 53.70 54.42
N LEU A 536 3.69 53.00 54.51
CA LEU A 536 2.81 53.05 55.68
C LEU A 536 3.50 52.52 56.94
N LYS A 537 4.25 51.42 56.83
CA LYS A 537 5.07 50.89 57.94
C LYS A 537 6.11 51.91 58.41
N ALA A 538 6.80 52.59 57.49
CA ALA A 538 7.77 53.63 57.82
C ALA A 538 7.11 54.86 58.49
N GLN A 539 5.96 55.30 57.99
CA GLN A 539 5.18 56.38 58.60
C GLN A 539 4.71 56.01 60.02
N PHE A 540 4.27 54.77 60.23
CA PHE A 540 3.86 54.28 61.53
C PHE A 540 5.03 54.24 62.53
N ALA A 541 6.19 53.72 62.12
CA ALA A 541 7.40 53.72 62.95
C ALA A 541 7.89 55.13 63.30
N ALA A 542 7.82 56.07 62.35
CA ALA A 542 8.14 57.48 62.60
C ALA A 542 7.17 58.13 63.60
N LEU A 543 5.88 57.80 63.50
CA LEU A 543 4.85 58.26 64.42
C LEU A 543 5.04 57.68 65.83
N GLU A 544 5.41 56.40 65.97
CA GLU A 544 5.79 55.82 67.27
C GLU A 544 6.99 56.54 67.89
N SER A 545 8.03 56.84 67.10
CA SER A 545 9.21 57.58 67.57
C SER A 545 8.85 58.99 68.01
N ALA A 546 8.00 59.69 67.26
CA ALA A 546 7.51 61.01 67.62
C ALA A 546 6.68 60.98 68.93
N ILE A 547 5.81 59.98 69.10
CA ILE A 547 5.06 59.78 70.34
C ILE A 547 6.01 59.50 71.51
N SER A 548 7.02 58.64 71.33
CA SER A 548 8.01 58.34 72.37
C SER A 548 8.79 59.60 72.79
N SER A 549 9.18 60.44 71.82
CA SER A 549 9.82 61.73 72.08
C SER A 549 8.90 62.70 72.82
N LEU A 550 7.62 62.78 72.44
CA LEU A 550 6.61 63.58 73.15
C LEU A 550 6.38 63.08 74.57
N GLN A 551 6.34 61.77 74.79
CA GLN A 551 6.25 61.17 76.13
C GLN A 551 7.49 61.49 76.96
N SER A 552 8.70 61.37 76.39
CA SER A 552 9.94 61.75 77.06
C SER A 552 9.96 63.24 77.42
N THR A 553 9.52 64.10 76.50
CA THR A 553 9.41 65.54 76.73
C THR A 553 8.37 65.85 77.81
N GLY A 554 7.22 65.19 77.77
CA GLY A 554 6.19 65.29 78.80
C GLY A 554 6.70 64.85 80.17
N ASN A 555 7.45 63.75 80.24
CA ASN A 555 8.09 63.30 81.48
C ASN A 555 9.14 64.29 81.97
N TYR A 556 9.95 64.88 81.08
CA TYR A 556 10.94 65.90 81.41
C TYR A 556 10.28 67.18 81.96
N VAL A 557 9.22 67.67 81.30
CA VAL A 557 8.45 68.83 81.77
C VAL A 557 7.79 68.52 83.12
N THR A 558 7.26 67.30 83.30
CA THR A 558 6.68 66.86 84.58
C THR A 558 7.73 66.82 85.69
N GLN A 559 8.95 66.33 85.41
CA GLN A 559 10.07 66.35 86.35
C GLN A 559 10.51 67.78 86.70
N GLN A 560 10.59 68.69 85.73
CA GLN A 560 10.93 70.10 85.97
C GLN A 560 9.85 70.85 86.76
N LEU A 561 8.57 70.56 86.53
CA LEU A 561 7.50 71.10 87.39
C LEU A 561 7.58 70.54 88.81
N SER A 562 7.96 69.27 88.96
CA SER A 562 8.12 68.61 90.27
C SER A 562 9.36 69.10 91.03
N SER A 563 10.44 69.50 90.34
CA SER A 563 11.61 70.14 90.95
C SER A 563 11.31 71.60 91.37
N LEU A 564 10.52 72.32 90.59
CA LEU A 564 10.04 73.66 90.96
C LEU A 564 9.10 73.65 92.18
N SER A 565 8.29 72.60 92.34
CA SER A 565 7.43 72.44 93.53
C SER A 565 8.18 71.98 94.78
N THR A 566 9.44 71.53 94.66
CA THR A 566 10.31 71.21 95.80
C THR A 566 11.24 72.37 96.21
N LEU A 567 11.39 73.38 95.36
CA LEU A 567 12.04 74.67 95.71
C LEU A 567 11.13 75.64 96.49
N SER A 568 9.87 75.29 96.75
CA SER A 568 8.91 76.11 97.50
C SER A 568 8.73 75.70 98.98
N LYS A 569 9.74 75.06 99.59
CA LYS A 569 9.79 74.82 101.04
C LYS A 569 10.92 75.56 101.72
#